data_AF-A0A7C5EP48-F1
#
_entry.id   AF-A0A7C5EP48-F1
#
_cell.length_a   1.000
_cell.length_b   1.000
_cell.length_c   1.000
_cell.angle_alpha   90.00
_cell.angle_beta   90.00
_cell.angle_gamma   90.00
#
_symmetry.space_group_name_H-M   'P 1'
#
loop_
_entity.id
_entity.type
_entity.pdbx_description
1 polymer ?
#
loop_
_entity_poly.entity_id
_entity_poly.type
_entity_poly.pdbx_seq_one_letter_code
_entity_poly.pdbx_strand_id
1 'polypeptide(L)'
;MNVCLRLSLLLVLLGGFLGAPPQEATPTGTRSGRTRRAEPPNPAPLKVTPYGQEHLLTCEAAALRMVLDYYGVQRTESEIQAAFPITEDPTRGYRGTDVDGNVGFVHYGAHAPAVAAVLQRLLDEAGKPYRAVWATFRSREAALEAVQKALERGSPVIVWMTWRARGGNIPKTLEIEASHTVRYWQPYPWRPGRPPRRWVSATVTRRVTLVEGEHVEVVYGMEGDRLYAIDPYSYRQENGRLVRSRPNGFRYTWKGGPAGWEYFDYAVVYVLPRS
;
A
#
# COMPACT_ATOMS: atom_id res chain seq x y z
N MET A 1 -8.89 -39.40 -15.64
CA MET A 1 -8.94 -39.50 -17.12
C MET A 1 -9.89 -38.43 -17.65
N ASN A 2 -9.34 -37.40 -18.30
CA ASN A 2 -9.83 -36.79 -19.55
C ASN A 2 -9.08 -35.46 -19.75
N VAL A 3 -8.18 -35.52 -20.73
CA VAL A 3 -7.33 -34.43 -21.22
C VAL A 3 -8.07 -33.76 -22.37
N CYS A 4 -8.21 -32.44 -22.34
CA CYS A 4 -8.71 -31.67 -23.48
C CYS A 4 -7.54 -31.07 -24.26
N LEU A 5 -7.28 -31.66 -25.44
CA LEU A 5 -6.50 -31.11 -26.54
C LEU A 5 -7.06 -29.77 -27.02
N ARG A 6 -6.19 -28.82 -27.40
CA ARG A 6 -6.49 -27.89 -28.49
C ARG A 6 -5.34 -27.81 -29.50
N LEU A 7 -5.78 -27.91 -30.74
CA LEU A 7 -5.10 -28.12 -32.00
C LEU A 7 -4.42 -26.83 -32.50
N SER A 8 -3.25 -27.00 -33.12
CA SER A 8 -2.58 -26.04 -33.98
C SER A 8 -3.35 -25.85 -35.29
N LEU A 9 -3.31 -24.65 -35.88
CA LEU A 9 -3.60 -24.47 -37.30
C LEU A 9 -2.52 -23.63 -37.99
N LEU A 10 -2.15 -24.16 -39.16
CA LEU A 10 -1.01 -23.90 -40.02
C LEU A 10 -1.28 -22.76 -41.01
N LEU A 11 -0.20 -22.06 -41.34
CA LEU A 11 -0.03 -21.08 -42.41
C LEU A 11 0.18 -21.81 -43.76
N VAL A 12 -0.44 -21.39 -44.87
CA VAL A 12 0.14 -21.46 -46.24
C VAL A 12 -0.47 -20.39 -47.15
N LEU A 13 0.43 -19.75 -47.91
CA LEU A 13 0.30 -18.72 -48.96
C LEU A 13 -0.28 -19.23 -50.29
N LEU A 14 -0.79 -18.32 -51.14
CA LEU A 14 -0.29 -18.03 -52.50
C LEU A 14 -1.26 -17.12 -53.30
N GLY A 15 -0.71 -16.24 -54.14
CA GLY A 15 -1.42 -15.55 -55.23
C GLY A 15 -0.91 -14.15 -55.51
N GLY A 16 -0.23 -13.96 -56.65
CA GLY A 16 0.50 -12.73 -57.01
C GLY A 16 -0.10 -11.91 -58.17
N PHE A 17 0.55 -10.75 -58.35
CA PHE A 17 0.78 -9.93 -59.54
C PHE A 17 -0.33 -9.11 -60.25
N LEU A 18 0.05 -7.84 -60.46
CA LEU A 18 -0.23 -6.87 -61.54
C LEU A 18 -1.48 -6.00 -61.49
N GLY A 19 -1.23 -4.68 -61.47
CA GLY A 19 -2.14 -3.64 -61.94
C GLY A 19 -2.22 -2.43 -61.02
N ALA A 20 -1.48 -1.36 -61.30
CA ALA A 20 -1.73 -0.05 -60.72
C ALA A 20 -2.71 0.72 -61.63
N PRO A 21 -3.81 1.27 -61.06
CA PRO A 21 -4.47 2.42 -61.64
C PRO A 21 -4.76 3.51 -60.55
N PRO A 22 -5.32 4.67 -60.92
CA PRO A 22 -4.72 5.99 -60.77
C PRO A 22 -4.92 6.63 -59.38
N GLN A 23 -4.12 7.66 -59.09
CA GLN A 23 -4.29 8.55 -57.93
C GLN A 23 -5.68 9.24 -57.96
N GLU A 24 -6.59 8.79 -57.11
CA GLU A 24 -7.75 9.56 -56.69
C GLU A 24 -7.38 10.50 -55.54
N ALA A 25 -7.77 11.77 -55.69
CA ALA A 25 -7.51 12.83 -54.73
C ALA A 25 -8.21 12.54 -53.39
N THR A 26 -7.41 12.43 -52.33
CA THR A 26 -7.90 12.30 -50.95
C THR A 26 -8.72 13.55 -50.55
N PRO A 27 -9.97 13.39 -50.08
CA PRO A 27 -10.70 14.51 -49.50
C PRO A 27 -10.03 14.94 -48.19
N THR A 28 -9.69 16.23 -48.11
CA THR A 28 -9.18 16.90 -46.92
C THR A 28 -10.22 16.79 -45.79
N GLY A 29 -10.08 15.76 -44.95
CA GLY A 29 -10.85 15.62 -43.73
C GLY A 29 -10.49 16.75 -42.77
N THR A 30 -11.40 17.71 -42.63
CA THR A 30 -11.37 18.75 -41.61
C THR A 30 -11.25 18.08 -40.24
N ARG A 31 -10.05 18.16 -39.65
CA ARG A 31 -9.73 17.68 -38.31
C ARG A 31 -10.55 18.48 -37.31
N SER A 32 -11.72 17.96 -36.93
CA SER A 32 -12.53 18.45 -35.83
C SER A 32 -11.64 18.52 -34.59
N GLY A 33 -11.32 19.76 -34.18
CA GLY A 33 -10.57 20.05 -32.97
C GLY A 33 -11.38 19.60 -31.78
N ARG A 34 -11.18 18.35 -31.35
CA ARG A 34 -11.63 17.85 -30.07
C ARG A 34 -10.95 18.72 -29.02
N THR A 35 -11.68 19.69 -28.48
CA THR A 35 -11.27 20.51 -27.33
C THR A 35 -10.86 19.54 -26.23
N ARG A 36 -9.55 19.44 -26.00
CA ARG A 36 -8.99 18.69 -24.87
C ARG A 36 -9.52 19.39 -23.63
N ARG A 37 -10.49 18.76 -22.96
CA ARG A 37 -11.00 19.20 -21.66
C ARG A 37 -9.76 19.48 -20.81
N ALA A 38 -9.60 20.73 -20.38
CA ALA A 38 -8.49 21.11 -19.51
C ALA A 38 -8.53 20.19 -18.29
N GLU A 39 -7.44 19.45 -18.10
CA GLU A 39 -7.28 18.60 -16.93
C GLU A 39 -7.29 19.52 -15.71
N PRO A 40 -8.10 19.23 -14.67
CA PRO A 40 -8.11 20.06 -13.48
C PRO A 40 -6.67 20.15 -12.94
N PRO A 41 -6.26 21.30 -12.39
CA PRO A 41 -4.92 21.46 -11.83
C PRO A 41 -4.72 20.40 -10.74
N ASN A 42 -3.62 19.64 -10.84
CA ASN A 42 -3.28 18.66 -9.81
C ASN A 42 -3.12 19.37 -8.45
N PRO A 43 -3.62 18.77 -7.36
CA PRO A 43 -3.39 19.32 -6.03
C PRO A 43 -1.88 19.40 -5.76
N ALA A 44 -1.44 20.53 -5.21
CA ALA A 44 -0.05 20.68 -4.78
C ALA A 44 0.30 19.57 -3.76
N PRO A 45 1.54 19.04 -3.78
CA PRO A 45 1.97 18.05 -2.80
C PRO A 45 1.77 18.54 -1.35
N LEU A 46 1.32 17.63 -0.49
CA LEU A 46 1.11 17.88 0.93
C LEU A 46 2.46 18.16 1.62
N LYS A 47 2.45 19.05 2.61
CA LYS A 47 3.64 19.40 3.39
C LYS A 47 3.90 18.36 4.49
N VAL A 48 4.30 17.15 4.09
CA VAL A 48 4.66 16.07 5.01
C VAL A 48 6.13 16.23 5.43
N THR A 49 6.38 16.30 6.74
CA THR A 49 7.76 16.29 7.26
C THR A 49 8.38 14.91 7.00
N PRO A 50 9.53 14.86 6.34
CA PRO A 50 10.14 13.60 5.97
C PRO A 50 10.99 13.07 7.14
N TYR A 51 10.68 11.85 7.62
CA TYR A 51 11.48 11.12 8.61
C TYR A 51 12.12 9.89 7.94
N GLY A 52 13.28 9.48 8.42
CA GLY A 52 13.88 8.20 8.04
C GLY A 52 13.76 7.19 9.16
N GLN A 53 13.77 5.91 8.79
CA GLN A 53 13.73 4.82 9.77
C GLN A 53 15.03 4.77 10.58
N GLU A 54 14.91 4.57 11.88
CA GLU A 54 16.01 4.49 12.84
C GLU A 54 16.56 3.07 12.95
N HIS A 55 15.73 2.05 12.67
CA HIS A 55 16.07 0.61 12.69
C HIS A 55 15.79 -0.07 11.35
N LEU A 56 16.35 -1.27 11.12
CA LEU A 56 16.25 -1.96 9.82
C LEU A 56 14.82 -2.39 9.44
N LEU A 57 13.99 -2.75 10.42
CA LEU A 57 12.67 -3.35 10.20
C LEU A 57 11.53 -2.49 10.76
N THR A 58 11.68 -1.18 10.80
CA THR A 58 10.70 -0.24 11.41
C THR A 58 10.11 0.75 10.40
N CYS A 59 10.05 0.36 9.12
CA CYS A 59 9.58 1.23 8.05
C CYS A 59 8.14 1.74 8.30
N GLU A 60 7.28 0.93 8.92
CA GLU A 60 5.91 1.25 9.30
C GLU A 60 5.86 2.27 10.43
N ALA A 61 6.72 2.14 11.45
CA ALA A 61 6.80 3.10 12.53
C ALA A 61 7.29 4.47 12.02
N ALA A 62 8.28 4.48 11.13
CA ALA A 62 8.75 5.69 10.47
C ALA A 62 7.68 6.33 9.56
N ALA A 63 6.93 5.52 8.79
CA ALA A 63 5.81 5.99 7.98
C ALA A 63 4.68 6.57 8.84
N LEU A 64 4.33 5.90 9.95
CA LEU A 64 3.37 6.41 10.92
C LEU A 64 3.83 7.73 11.54
N ARG A 65 5.13 7.88 11.85
CA ARG A 65 5.68 9.14 12.37
C ARG A 65 5.43 10.31 11.42
N MET A 66 5.65 10.11 10.12
CA MET A 66 5.37 11.13 9.10
C MET A 66 3.89 11.50 9.06
N VAL A 67 2.99 10.50 9.10
CA VAL A 67 1.54 10.73 9.05
C VAL A 67 1.04 11.39 10.34
N LEU A 68 1.49 10.94 11.50
CA LEU A 68 1.13 11.51 12.80
C LEU A 68 1.59 12.96 12.93
N ASP A 69 2.83 13.26 12.52
CA ASP A 69 3.35 14.62 12.53
C ASP A 69 2.54 15.56 11.63
N TYR A 70 2.14 15.08 10.44
CA TYR A 70 1.25 15.83 9.55
C TYR A 70 -0.07 16.23 10.23
N TYR A 71 -0.61 15.39 11.12
CA TYR A 71 -1.80 15.68 11.92
C TYR A 71 -1.50 16.37 13.27
N GLY A 72 -0.25 16.83 13.46
CA GLY A 72 0.20 17.52 14.66
C GLY A 72 0.25 16.61 15.90
N VAL A 73 0.62 15.34 15.72
CA VAL A 73 0.91 14.38 16.77
C VAL A 73 2.38 14.00 16.69
N GLN A 74 3.17 14.52 17.62
CA GLN A 74 4.61 14.27 17.68
C GLN A 74 4.88 13.02 18.51
N ARG A 75 5.54 12.02 17.91
CA ARG A 75 6.00 10.78 18.55
C ARG A 75 7.35 10.36 17.95
N THR A 76 8.19 9.74 18.76
CA THR A 76 9.43 9.10 18.30
C THR A 76 9.12 7.77 17.60
N GLU A 77 10.05 7.29 16.77
CA GLU A 77 9.88 5.99 16.11
C GLU A 77 9.78 4.84 17.12
N SER A 78 10.59 4.88 18.17
CA SER A 78 10.56 3.89 19.25
C SER A 78 9.24 3.86 20.02
N GLU A 79 8.63 5.03 20.32
CA GLU A 79 7.29 5.09 20.93
C GLU A 79 6.22 4.48 20.02
N ILE A 80 6.30 4.75 18.71
CA ILE A 80 5.36 4.20 17.73
C ILE A 80 5.56 2.69 17.58
N GLN A 81 6.81 2.24 17.46
CA GLN A 81 7.15 0.82 17.36
C GLN A 81 6.66 0.05 18.59
N ALA A 82 6.83 0.61 19.78
CA ALA A 82 6.33 0.03 21.03
C ALA A 82 4.79 -0.01 21.12
N ALA A 83 4.08 0.76 20.29
CA ALA A 83 2.62 0.73 20.26
C ALA A 83 2.06 -0.48 19.47
N PHE A 84 2.87 -1.15 18.65
CA PHE A 84 2.48 -2.37 17.97
C PHE A 84 2.45 -3.56 18.94
N PRO A 85 1.35 -4.33 18.99
CA PRO A 85 1.38 -5.65 19.62
C PRO A 85 2.37 -6.56 18.90
N ILE A 86 3.18 -7.32 19.64
CA ILE A 86 4.03 -8.35 19.03
C ILE A 86 3.20 -9.61 18.77
N THR A 87 3.19 -10.10 17.54
CA THR A 87 2.36 -11.25 17.13
C THR A 87 2.88 -11.93 15.88
N GLU A 88 2.59 -13.22 15.73
CA GLU A 88 2.87 -13.96 14.49
C GLU A 88 2.00 -13.47 13.31
N ASP A 89 0.86 -12.82 13.58
CA ASP A 89 -0.05 -12.32 12.55
C ASP A 89 0.26 -10.85 12.20
N PRO A 90 0.96 -10.55 11.08
CA PRO A 90 1.37 -9.18 10.78
C PRO A 90 0.19 -8.24 10.53
N THR A 91 -1.02 -8.76 10.29
CA THR A 91 -2.21 -7.92 10.17
C THR A 91 -2.85 -7.57 11.52
N ARG A 92 -2.31 -8.06 12.64
CA ARG A 92 -2.75 -7.73 14.01
C ARG A 92 -1.70 -6.98 14.83
N GLY A 93 -0.46 -6.93 14.34
CA GLY A 93 0.64 -6.25 15.01
C GLY A 93 1.95 -6.50 14.27
N TYR A 94 3.05 -6.28 14.98
CA TYR A 94 4.39 -6.43 14.44
C TYR A 94 4.89 -7.86 14.61
N ARG A 95 5.43 -8.44 13.54
CA ARG A 95 5.97 -9.81 13.52
C ARG A 95 7.48 -9.81 13.77
N GLY A 96 7.86 -10.41 14.90
CA GLY A 96 9.24 -10.51 15.37
C GLY A 96 9.52 -9.55 16.54
N THR A 97 10.64 -9.77 17.23
CA THR A 97 11.06 -8.95 18.39
C THR A 97 12.35 -8.16 18.14
N ASP A 98 13.16 -8.60 17.19
CA ASP A 98 14.41 -7.94 16.81
C ASP A 98 14.17 -7.01 15.62
N VAL A 99 14.14 -5.70 15.89
CA VAL A 99 13.93 -4.65 14.88
C VAL A 99 15.17 -4.38 14.02
N ASP A 100 16.33 -4.88 14.45
CA ASP A 100 17.60 -4.84 13.71
C ASP A 100 18.05 -6.24 13.26
N GLY A 101 17.14 -7.21 13.36
CA GLY A 101 17.38 -8.59 13.01
C GLY A 101 17.56 -8.81 11.50
N ASN A 102 17.91 -10.06 11.15
CA ASN A 102 18.01 -10.44 9.75
C ASN A 102 16.67 -10.26 9.02
N VAL A 103 16.70 -9.46 7.95
CA VAL A 103 15.57 -9.26 7.06
C VAL A 103 15.11 -10.62 6.50
N GLY A 104 13.84 -10.97 6.72
CA GLY A 104 13.31 -12.30 6.37
C GLY A 104 11.86 -12.48 6.81
N PHE A 105 11.43 -13.73 7.01
CA PHE A 105 10.05 -14.03 7.42
C PHE A 105 9.85 -14.18 8.94
N VAL A 106 10.95 -14.12 9.72
CA VAL A 106 10.92 -14.23 11.18
C VAL A 106 10.71 -12.85 11.80
N HIS A 107 11.58 -11.90 11.45
CA HIS A 107 11.43 -10.48 11.74
C HIS A 107 11.01 -9.82 10.44
N TYR A 108 9.77 -9.32 10.41
CA TYR A 108 9.09 -8.99 9.17
C TYR A 108 8.62 -7.54 9.15
N GLY A 109 7.61 -7.22 9.98
CA GLY A 109 6.89 -5.97 9.87
C GLY A 109 5.43 -6.13 10.28
N ALA A 110 4.60 -5.19 9.84
CA ALA A 110 3.18 -5.14 10.10
C ALA A 110 2.41 -4.76 8.83
N HIS A 111 1.35 -5.51 8.52
CA HIS A 111 0.48 -5.21 7.40
C HIS A 111 -0.48 -4.05 7.71
N ALA A 112 -1.05 -3.48 6.65
CA ALA A 112 -1.96 -2.34 6.68
C ALA A 112 -3.03 -2.34 7.80
N PRO A 113 -3.71 -3.46 8.12
CA PRO A 113 -4.71 -3.45 9.19
C PRO A 113 -4.12 -3.16 10.58
N ALA A 114 -2.93 -3.68 10.88
CA ALA A 114 -2.23 -3.43 12.14
C ALA A 114 -1.74 -1.99 12.21
N VAL A 115 -1.15 -1.49 11.12
CA VAL A 115 -0.67 -0.11 11.01
C VAL A 115 -1.82 0.89 11.19
N ALA A 116 -2.97 0.66 10.56
CA ALA A 116 -4.15 1.51 10.75
C ALA A 116 -4.70 1.46 12.17
N ALA A 117 -4.66 0.29 12.83
CA ALA A 117 -5.09 0.16 14.23
C ALA A 117 -4.18 0.96 15.19
N VAL A 118 -2.86 0.89 15.00
CA VAL A 118 -1.90 1.69 15.78
C VAL A 118 -2.05 3.18 15.49
N LEU A 119 -2.18 3.57 14.21
CA LEU A 119 -2.44 4.96 13.82
C LEU A 119 -3.71 5.49 14.50
N GLN A 120 -4.80 4.72 14.46
CA GLN A 120 -6.05 5.10 15.09
C GLN A 120 -5.88 5.32 16.60
N ARG A 121 -5.24 4.36 17.28
CA ARG A 121 -4.98 4.43 18.71
C ARG A 121 -4.18 5.70 19.07
N LEU A 122 -3.11 5.99 18.35
CA LEU A 122 -2.26 7.15 18.63
C LEU A 122 -2.97 8.48 18.33
N LEU A 123 -3.83 8.52 17.31
CA LEU A 123 -4.71 9.67 17.05
C LEU A 123 -5.74 9.87 18.17
N ASP A 124 -6.32 8.78 18.69
CA ASP A 124 -7.29 8.80 19.79
C ASP A 124 -6.65 9.26 21.11
N GLU A 125 -5.47 8.73 21.45
CA GLU A 125 -4.69 9.16 22.61
C GLU A 125 -4.34 10.65 22.56
N ALA A 126 -4.15 11.20 21.36
CA ALA A 126 -3.90 12.62 21.13
C ALA A 126 -5.18 13.48 20.97
N GLY A 127 -6.37 12.89 21.15
CA GLY A 127 -7.65 13.59 21.05
C GLY A 127 -7.97 14.13 19.65
N LYS A 128 -7.39 13.53 18.60
CA LYS A 128 -7.57 14.02 17.23
C LYS A 128 -8.88 13.51 16.63
N PRO A 129 -9.66 14.37 15.93
CA PRO A 129 -10.96 14.00 15.37
C PRO A 129 -10.81 13.29 14.02
N TYR A 130 -9.97 12.27 13.97
CA TYR A 130 -9.61 11.57 12.74
C TYR A 130 -9.82 10.06 12.87
N ARG A 131 -10.10 9.44 11.74
CA ARG A 131 -10.24 7.99 11.58
C ARG A 131 -9.16 7.46 10.66
N ALA A 132 -8.33 6.55 11.14
CA ALA A 132 -7.44 5.78 10.27
C ALA A 132 -8.26 4.73 9.50
N VAL A 133 -7.98 4.63 8.20
CA VAL A 133 -8.64 3.71 7.28
C VAL A 133 -7.57 2.93 6.54
N TRP A 134 -7.80 1.64 6.36
CA TRP A 134 -7.01 0.82 5.45
C TRP A 134 -7.92 0.18 4.41
N ALA A 135 -7.36 -0.09 3.25
CA ALA A 135 -8.05 -0.79 2.17
C ALA A 135 -7.05 -1.56 1.30
N THR A 136 -7.56 -2.59 0.64
CA THR A 136 -6.89 -3.29 -0.47
C THR A 136 -7.73 -3.13 -1.73
N PHE A 137 -7.12 -3.29 -2.89
CA PHE A 137 -7.78 -3.13 -4.19
C PHE A 137 -7.46 -4.31 -5.10
N ARG A 138 -8.33 -4.54 -6.08
CA ARG A 138 -8.15 -5.64 -7.04
C ARG A 138 -7.28 -5.26 -8.23
N SER A 139 -7.04 -3.96 -8.43
CA SER A 139 -6.20 -3.44 -9.49
C SER A 139 -5.44 -2.22 -9.01
N ARG A 140 -4.29 -2.01 -9.61
CA ARG A 140 -3.47 -0.81 -9.41
C ARG A 140 -4.25 0.46 -9.73
N GLU A 141 -5.05 0.45 -10.80
CA GLU A 141 -5.81 1.63 -11.23
C GLU A 141 -6.83 2.06 -10.15
N ALA A 142 -7.53 1.10 -9.53
CA ALA A 142 -8.45 1.39 -8.43
C ALA A 142 -7.71 1.89 -7.18
N ALA A 143 -6.52 1.33 -6.90
CA ALA A 143 -5.69 1.77 -5.78
C ALA A 143 -5.17 3.20 -5.98
N LEU A 144 -4.72 3.53 -7.19
CA LEU A 144 -4.25 4.87 -7.53
C LEU A 144 -5.38 5.91 -7.47
N GLU A 145 -6.59 5.55 -7.92
CA GLU A 145 -7.76 6.41 -7.75
C GLU A 145 -8.06 6.67 -6.26
N ALA A 146 -7.92 5.66 -5.40
CA ALA A 146 -8.10 5.81 -3.96
C ALA A 146 -7.00 6.68 -3.33
N VAL A 147 -5.74 6.51 -3.75
CA VAL A 147 -4.62 7.38 -3.33
C VAL A 147 -4.89 8.82 -3.73
N GLN A 148 -5.27 9.07 -4.98
CA GLN A 148 -5.61 10.40 -5.46
C GLN A 148 -6.72 11.04 -4.61
N LYS A 149 -7.83 10.32 -4.37
CA LYS A 149 -8.94 10.81 -3.55
C LYS A 149 -8.54 11.11 -2.11
N ALA A 150 -7.63 10.32 -1.53
CA ALA A 150 -7.11 10.60 -0.19
C ALA A 150 -6.24 11.86 -0.16
N LEU A 151 -5.37 12.04 -1.16
CA LEU A 151 -4.53 13.23 -1.30
C LEU A 151 -5.35 14.51 -1.55
N GLU A 152 -6.39 14.44 -2.39
CA GLU A 152 -7.34 15.54 -2.62
C GLU A 152 -8.08 15.96 -1.35
N ARG A 153 -8.23 15.05 -0.39
CA ARG A 153 -8.80 15.30 0.95
C ARG A 153 -7.75 15.78 1.97
N GLY A 154 -6.51 16.00 1.53
CA GLY A 154 -5.42 16.40 2.41
C GLY A 154 -4.88 15.28 3.29
N SER A 155 -5.05 14.00 2.92
CA SER A 155 -4.47 12.89 3.67
C SER A 155 -3.25 12.31 2.95
N PRO A 156 -2.07 12.29 3.58
CA PRO A 156 -0.98 11.42 3.16
C PRO A 156 -1.41 9.95 3.19
N VAL A 157 -0.78 9.13 2.36
CA VAL A 157 -1.15 7.71 2.20
C VAL A 157 0.09 6.84 2.38
N ILE A 158 0.02 5.88 3.30
CA ILE A 158 1.03 4.82 3.42
C ILE A 158 0.69 3.73 2.41
N VAL A 159 1.68 3.30 1.62
CA VAL A 159 1.55 2.23 0.62
C VAL A 159 2.57 1.14 0.89
N TRP A 160 2.21 -0.11 0.61
CA TRP A 160 3.09 -1.28 0.73
C TRP A 160 3.80 -1.59 -0.58
N MET A 161 5.01 -2.09 -0.50
CA MET A 161 5.83 -2.44 -1.64
C MET A 161 6.91 -3.45 -1.25
N THR A 162 7.74 -3.90 -2.19
CA THR A 162 8.90 -4.74 -1.86
C THR A 162 10.17 -4.27 -2.57
N TRP A 163 11.27 -4.19 -1.82
CA TRP A 163 12.58 -3.85 -2.37
C TRP A 163 13.08 -4.88 -3.40
N ARG A 164 12.60 -6.12 -3.34
CA ARG A 164 12.94 -7.14 -4.35
C ARG A 164 12.42 -6.73 -5.72
N ALA A 165 11.13 -6.37 -5.81
CA ALA A 165 10.53 -5.89 -7.04
C ALA A 165 11.12 -4.56 -7.51
N ARG A 166 11.50 -3.67 -6.58
CA ARG A 166 12.22 -2.43 -6.90
C ARG A 166 13.55 -2.70 -7.62
N GLY A 167 14.26 -3.75 -7.21
CA GLY A 167 15.49 -4.22 -7.86
C GLY A 167 15.26 -5.00 -9.16
N GLY A 168 14.01 -5.12 -9.63
CA GLY A 168 13.64 -5.92 -10.81
C GLY A 168 13.53 -7.43 -10.54
N ASN A 169 13.55 -7.85 -9.26
CA ASN A 169 13.47 -9.26 -8.87
C ASN A 169 12.04 -9.66 -8.47
N ILE A 170 11.70 -10.93 -8.67
CA ILE A 170 10.47 -11.51 -8.13
C ILE A 170 10.70 -11.81 -6.63
N PRO A 171 9.92 -11.23 -5.70
CA PRO A 171 10.05 -11.52 -4.27
C PRO A 171 9.69 -12.98 -3.98
N LYS A 172 10.38 -13.59 -3.01
CA LYS A 172 9.89 -14.84 -2.41
C LYS A 172 8.66 -14.55 -1.56
N THR A 173 7.73 -15.50 -1.52
CA THR A 173 6.57 -15.44 -0.61
C THR A 173 6.54 -16.65 0.31
N LEU A 174 5.94 -16.47 1.49
CA LEU A 174 5.70 -17.53 2.44
C LEU A 174 4.27 -17.42 2.96
N GLU A 175 3.46 -18.44 2.74
CA GLU A 175 2.16 -18.55 3.41
C GLU A 175 2.36 -19.10 4.82
N ILE A 176 1.80 -18.40 5.80
CA ILE A 176 1.76 -18.84 7.19
C ILE A 176 0.31 -19.00 7.65
N GLU A 177 0.07 -19.91 8.58
CA GLU A 177 -1.20 -19.98 9.32
C GLU A 177 -1.07 -19.17 10.61
N ALA A 178 -1.76 -18.04 10.66
CA ALA A 178 -1.78 -17.17 11.81
C ALA A 178 -3.08 -17.38 12.58
N SER A 179 -2.95 -17.81 13.84
CA SER A 179 -4.09 -18.07 14.73
C SER A 179 -4.20 -16.99 15.80
N HIS A 180 -5.42 -16.55 16.08
CA HIS A 180 -5.68 -15.65 17.20
C HIS A 180 -6.98 -16.01 17.91
N THR A 181 -7.00 -15.76 19.22
CA THR A 181 -8.21 -15.97 20.02
C THR A 181 -9.09 -14.74 19.97
N VAL A 182 -10.33 -14.89 19.50
CA VAL A 182 -11.37 -13.87 19.61
C VAL A 182 -12.30 -14.21 20.76
N ARG A 183 -12.69 -13.19 21.54
CA ARG A 183 -13.74 -13.31 22.54
C ARG A 183 -15.01 -12.69 21.98
N TYR A 184 -16.10 -13.45 21.98
CA TYR A 184 -17.40 -12.97 21.52
C TYR A 184 -18.51 -13.39 22.48
N TRP A 185 -19.60 -12.62 22.42
CA TRP A 185 -20.83 -12.97 23.11
C TRP A 185 -21.51 -14.10 22.35
N GLN A 186 -21.65 -15.25 23.01
CA GLN A 186 -22.49 -16.32 22.46
C GLN A 186 -23.93 -16.13 22.93
N PRO A 187 -24.88 -15.80 22.05
CA PRO A 187 -26.28 -15.86 22.39
C PRO A 187 -26.70 -17.33 22.39
N TYR A 188 -26.73 -18.02 23.54
CA TYR A 188 -27.39 -19.33 23.58
C TYR A 188 -28.12 -19.69 24.88
N PRO A 189 -29.39 -20.15 24.79
CA PRO A 189 -30.30 -19.96 23.66
C PRO A 189 -30.61 -18.46 23.49
N TRP A 190 -30.67 -17.96 22.25
CA TRP A 190 -31.12 -16.59 21.98
C TRP A 190 -32.54 -16.43 22.54
N ARG A 191 -32.72 -15.45 23.43
CA ARG A 191 -34.02 -15.06 23.99
C ARG A 191 -34.17 -13.55 23.79
N PRO A 192 -35.20 -13.08 23.06
CA PRO A 192 -35.50 -11.66 22.98
C PRO A 192 -35.56 -11.03 24.37
N GLY A 193 -34.87 -9.90 24.58
CA GLY A 193 -34.89 -9.16 25.84
C GLY A 193 -34.01 -9.70 26.97
N ARG A 194 -33.12 -10.68 26.74
CA ARG A 194 -32.10 -11.09 27.73
C ARG A 194 -30.68 -10.77 27.27
N PRO A 195 -29.84 -10.17 28.13
CA PRO A 195 -28.44 -9.97 27.81
C PRO A 195 -27.72 -11.31 27.61
N PRO A 196 -26.71 -11.37 26.73
CA PRO A 196 -25.93 -12.59 26.51
C PRO A 196 -25.26 -13.04 27.82
N ARG A 197 -25.26 -14.35 28.07
CA ARG A 197 -24.95 -14.92 29.40
C ARG A 197 -23.50 -15.37 29.58
N ARG A 198 -22.71 -15.48 28.50
CA ARG A 198 -21.35 -16.01 28.59
C ARG A 198 -20.44 -15.45 27.51
N TRP A 199 -19.24 -15.05 27.93
CA TRP A 199 -18.11 -14.86 27.03
C TRP A 199 -17.57 -16.22 26.62
N VAL A 200 -17.49 -16.45 25.32
CA VAL A 200 -16.76 -17.59 24.78
C VAL A 200 -15.55 -17.09 23.99
N SER A 201 -14.57 -17.97 23.88
CA SER A 201 -13.37 -17.75 23.08
C SER A 201 -13.38 -18.73 21.92
N ALA A 202 -13.03 -18.27 20.73
CA ALA A 202 -12.71 -19.14 19.61
C ALA A 202 -11.35 -18.76 19.06
N THR A 203 -10.56 -19.76 18.68
CA THR A 203 -9.34 -19.56 17.90
C THR A 203 -9.74 -19.47 16.43
N VAL A 204 -9.44 -18.35 15.81
CA VAL A 204 -9.59 -18.14 14.38
C VAL A 204 -8.22 -18.26 13.74
N THR A 205 -8.09 -19.21 12.83
CA THR A 205 -6.89 -19.41 12.03
C THR A 205 -7.13 -18.86 10.63
N ARG A 206 -6.18 -18.09 10.11
CA ARG A 206 -6.20 -17.60 8.73
C ARG A 206 -4.85 -17.78 8.08
N ARG A 207 -4.86 -17.86 6.76
CA ARG A 207 -3.64 -17.79 5.96
C ARG A 207 -3.25 -16.34 5.73
N VAL A 208 -1.97 -16.06 5.89
CA VAL A 208 -1.37 -14.76 5.63
C VAL A 208 -0.15 -14.98 4.75
N THR A 209 -0.03 -14.19 3.69
CA THR A 209 1.13 -14.21 2.80
C THR A 209 2.15 -13.20 3.28
N LEU A 210 3.35 -13.66 3.59
CA LEU A 210 4.52 -12.82 3.79
C LEU A 210 5.27 -12.68 2.46
N VAL A 211 5.78 -11.49 2.20
CA VAL A 211 6.49 -11.12 0.96
C VAL A 211 7.87 -10.61 1.33
N GLU A 212 8.91 -11.26 0.81
CA GLU A 212 10.30 -10.93 1.12
C GLU A 212 10.64 -9.48 0.75
N GLY A 213 11.34 -8.80 1.67
CA GLY A 213 11.74 -7.41 1.48
C GLY A 213 10.56 -6.44 1.48
N GLU A 214 9.51 -6.76 2.24
CA GLU A 214 8.41 -5.85 2.56
C GLU A 214 8.95 -4.48 2.93
N HIS A 215 8.27 -3.45 2.45
CA HIS A 215 8.58 -2.07 2.75
C HIS A 215 7.35 -1.20 2.61
N VAL A 216 7.34 -0.06 3.31
CA VAL A 216 6.30 0.95 3.14
C VAL A 216 6.86 2.31 2.77
N GLU A 217 6.02 3.11 2.11
CA GLU A 217 6.32 4.49 1.74
C GLU A 217 5.14 5.40 2.02
N VAL A 218 5.42 6.70 2.20
CA VAL A 218 4.39 7.72 2.40
C VAL A 218 4.22 8.54 1.13
N VAL A 219 3.14 8.31 0.40
CA VAL A 219 2.71 9.15 -0.72
C VAL A 219 2.11 10.44 -0.17
N TYR A 220 2.63 11.57 -0.63
CA TYR A 220 2.22 12.90 -0.18
C TYR A 220 1.75 13.81 -1.30
N GLY A 221 1.80 13.37 -2.56
CA GLY A 221 1.30 14.16 -3.66
C GLY A 221 1.19 13.35 -4.93
N MET A 222 0.52 13.94 -5.92
CA MET A 222 0.40 13.37 -7.25
C MET A 222 0.32 14.48 -8.31
N GLU A 223 1.02 14.29 -9.43
CA GLU A 223 0.94 15.16 -10.61
C GLU A 223 0.70 14.30 -11.86
N GLY A 224 -0.55 14.21 -12.30
CA GLY A 224 -0.96 13.44 -13.46
C GLY A 224 -0.64 11.97 -13.21
N ASP A 225 0.34 11.45 -13.96
CA ASP A 225 0.81 10.08 -13.83
C ASP A 225 1.97 9.93 -12.82
N ARG A 226 2.33 10.95 -12.04
CA ARG A 226 3.47 10.90 -11.13
C ARG A 226 3.03 10.88 -9.68
N LEU A 227 3.51 9.91 -8.90
CA LEU A 227 3.39 9.90 -7.44
C LEU A 227 4.65 10.46 -6.81
N TYR A 228 4.46 11.29 -5.78
CA TYR A 228 5.55 11.74 -4.90
C TYR A 228 5.46 10.97 -3.59
N ALA A 229 6.53 10.25 -3.25
CA ALA A 229 6.58 9.45 -2.03
C ALA A 229 7.85 9.70 -1.22
N ILE A 230 7.75 9.53 0.09
CA ILE A 230 8.88 9.51 1.01
C ILE A 230 9.14 8.06 1.39
N ASP A 231 10.36 7.63 1.13
CA ASP A 231 10.87 6.32 1.54
C ASP A 231 11.62 6.46 2.87
N PRO A 232 11.16 5.81 3.96
CA PRO A 232 11.86 5.79 5.24
C PRO A 232 13.32 5.31 5.16
N TYR A 233 13.66 4.45 4.20
CA TYR A 233 15.01 3.89 4.03
C TYR A 233 15.96 4.81 3.24
N SER A 234 15.46 5.92 2.69
CA SER A 234 16.31 6.91 1.99
C SER A 234 17.12 7.81 2.91
N TYR A 235 17.49 7.31 4.08
CA TYR A 235 18.29 8.01 5.07
C TYR A 235 19.42 7.11 5.50
N ARG A 236 20.57 7.72 5.73
CA ARG A 236 21.77 7.03 6.21
C ARG A 236 22.24 7.73 7.48
N GLN A 237 22.77 6.96 8.42
CA GLN A 237 23.50 7.52 9.55
C GLN A 237 24.83 8.08 9.04
N GLU A 238 25.08 9.36 9.26
CA GLU A 238 26.34 10.04 8.96
C GLU A 238 26.71 10.89 10.18
N ASN A 239 27.80 10.52 10.87
CA ASN A 239 28.27 11.16 12.11
C ASN A 239 27.20 11.24 13.23
N GLY A 240 26.45 10.16 13.45
CA GLY A 240 25.38 10.10 14.47
C GLY A 240 24.14 10.94 14.12
N ARG A 241 24.02 11.38 12.87
CA ARG A 241 22.85 12.10 12.35
C ARG A 241 22.24 11.33 11.20
N LEU A 242 20.90 11.30 11.14
CA LEU A 242 20.19 10.81 9.98
C LEU A 242 20.32 11.82 8.83
N VAL A 243 21.10 11.48 7.80
CA VAL A 243 21.27 12.28 6.59
C VAL A 243 20.47 11.67 5.45
N ARG A 244 19.62 12.48 4.83
CA ARG A 244 18.76 12.04 3.74
C ARG A 244 19.58 11.85 2.46
N SER A 245 19.57 10.65 1.91
CA SER A 245 20.25 10.36 0.63
C SER A 245 19.48 10.93 -0.57
N ARG A 246 18.17 11.18 -0.42
CA ARG A 246 17.28 11.73 -1.46
C ARG A 246 16.29 12.77 -0.89
N PRO A 247 16.66 14.06 -0.83
CA PRO A 247 15.86 15.09 -0.16
C PRO A 247 14.48 15.38 -0.78
N ASN A 248 14.21 14.89 -1.99
CA ASN A 248 12.92 15.10 -2.67
C ASN A 248 12.04 13.83 -2.71
N GLY A 249 12.45 12.76 -2.01
CA GLY A 249 11.76 11.47 -2.06
C GLY A 249 11.90 10.74 -3.39
N PHE A 250 11.03 9.76 -3.63
CA PHE A 250 10.93 9.04 -4.90
C PHE A 250 9.83 9.62 -5.76
N ARG A 251 10.02 9.47 -7.08
CA ARG A 251 9.02 9.78 -8.10
C ARG A 251 8.70 8.48 -8.82
N TYR A 252 7.46 8.02 -8.71
CA TYR A 252 6.95 6.88 -9.46
C TYR A 252 6.11 7.37 -10.61
N THR A 253 6.16 6.68 -11.75
CA THR A 253 5.15 6.86 -12.80
C THR A 253 3.97 5.93 -12.53
N TRP A 254 2.80 6.27 -13.05
CA TRP A 254 1.54 5.58 -12.87
C TRP A 254 1.59 4.16 -13.42
N LYS A 255 2.33 4.00 -14.53
CA LYS A 255 2.59 2.70 -15.15
C LYS A 255 3.53 1.82 -14.32
N GLY A 256 4.34 2.41 -13.45
CA GLY A 256 5.22 1.69 -12.53
C GLY A 256 4.57 1.40 -11.18
N GLY A 257 3.88 2.38 -10.60
CA GLY A 257 3.43 2.34 -9.21
C GLY A 257 4.59 2.16 -8.21
N PRO A 258 4.31 2.00 -6.91
CA PRO A 258 5.27 1.42 -5.99
C PRO A 258 5.60 -0.01 -6.47
N ALA A 259 6.89 -0.32 -6.57
CA ALA A 259 7.34 -1.61 -7.10
C ALA A 259 6.88 -2.79 -6.22
N GLY A 260 6.15 -3.74 -6.81
CA GLY A 260 5.65 -4.91 -6.09
C GLY A 260 4.44 -4.64 -5.19
N TRP A 261 3.72 -3.53 -5.40
CA TRP A 261 2.50 -3.21 -4.66
C TRP A 261 1.41 -4.28 -4.83
N GLU A 262 1.42 -4.98 -5.97
CA GLU A 262 0.51 -6.10 -6.26
C GLU A 262 0.67 -7.29 -5.31
N TYR A 263 1.86 -7.48 -4.70
CA TYR A 263 2.07 -8.56 -3.72
C TYR A 263 1.37 -8.29 -2.39
N PHE A 264 0.85 -7.07 -2.20
CA PHE A 264 0.14 -6.63 -1.00
C PHE A 264 -1.30 -6.25 -1.30
N ASP A 265 -1.88 -6.79 -2.37
CA ASP A 265 -3.24 -6.47 -2.83
C ASP A 265 -3.46 -4.95 -2.96
N TYR A 266 -2.42 -4.23 -3.38
CA TYR A 266 -2.41 -2.78 -3.45
C TYR A 266 -2.82 -2.07 -2.14
N ALA A 267 -2.41 -2.62 -0.99
CA ALA A 267 -2.76 -2.09 0.32
C ALA A 267 -2.39 -0.63 0.51
N VAL A 268 -3.28 0.12 1.16
CA VAL A 268 -3.09 1.52 1.59
C VAL A 268 -3.56 1.74 3.02
N VAL A 269 -2.96 2.73 3.68
CA VAL A 269 -3.47 3.34 4.92
C VAL A 269 -3.52 4.85 4.76
N TYR A 270 -4.64 5.47 5.13
CA TYR A 270 -4.81 6.92 5.13
C TYR A 270 -5.78 7.33 6.23
N VAL A 271 -6.02 8.63 6.37
CA VAL A 271 -6.82 9.20 7.46
C VAL A 271 -7.97 10.02 6.90
N LEU A 272 -9.13 9.93 7.54
CA LEU A 272 -10.32 10.72 7.21
C LEU A 272 -10.80 11.52 8.43
N PRO A 273 -11.42 12.69 8.26
CA PRO A 273 -12.13 13.36 9.36
C PRO A 273 -13.22 12.46 9.96
N ARG A 274 -13.38 12.51 11.30
CA ARG A 274 -14.57 11.98 11.96
C ARG A 274 -15.71 12.97 11.75
N SER A 275 -16.75 12.52 11.04
CA SER A 275 -18.03 13.21 10.92
C SER A 275 -18.77 13.26 12.24
#